data_AF-A0A2K0VUM9-F1
#
_entry.id   AF-A0A2K0VUM9-F1
#
_cell.length_a   1.000
_cell.length_b   1.000
_cell.length_c   1.000
_cell.angle_alpha   90.00
_cell.angle_beta   90.00
_cell.angle_gamma   90.00
#
_symmetry.space_group_name_H-M   'P 1'
#
loop_
_entity.id
_entity.type
_entity.pdbx_description
1 polymer ?
#
loop_
_entity_poly.entity_id
_entity_poly.type
_entity_poly.pdbx_seq_one_letter_code
_entity_poly.pdbx_strand_id
1 'polypeptide(L)'
;MNASHLTPTQAMSCTNDQLDYLFHHLILPSKLLGHDDTSATSEEFLINFVIQSLARFRESSDENGDAKCPEFTEEVSEQAGAASMYHITEQNAGLIINRLRTSYSFETFELSPTNRAAMTTKGRLIREFPATATEISAKDFNDSSFQEVLAKTLVKMSHQAVAEMQPKVRKAQQMHNEDRDTTDPRIVTELLTSFLRGAGTPAEIKAVQKRTREEVSWNNSKDPWTRSPLWLLLRVGLQLTMARHPQGSQELYKRFMAFLIAQALQIACDKSPSSEMIHLMTTKI
;
A
#
# COMPACT_ATOMS: atom_id res chain seq x y z
N MET A 1 -35.75 21.25 -24.67
CA MET A 1 -35.26 21.69 -23.36
C MET A 1 -35.66 20.64 -22.35
N ASN A 2 -34.75 19.73 -22.01
CA ASN A 2 -34.87 18.86 -20.84
C ASN A 2 -33.46 18.73 -20.29
N ALA A 3 -33.17 19.54 -19.28
CA ALA A 3 -31.97 19.40 -18.47
C ALA A 3 -32.16 18.14 -17.62
N SER A 4 -31.54 17.05 -18.04
CA SER A 4 -31.36 15.87 -17.21
C SER A 4 -30.52 16.28 -16.01
N HIS A 5 -31.17 16.33 -14.85
CA HIS A 5 -30.53 16.45 -13.56
C HIS A 5 -29.53 15.30 -13.39
N LEU A 6 -28.24 15.59 -13.59
CA LEU A 6 -27.17 14.86 -12.95
C LEU A 6 -27.41 15.00 -11.43
N THR A 7 -27.75 13.89 -10.78
CA THR A 7 -27.73 13.82 -9.32
C THR A 7 -26.33 14.22 -8.86
N PRO A 8 -26.19 15.12 -7.87
CA PRO A 8 -24.87 15.45 -7.33
C PRO A 8 -24.28 14.15 -6.79
N THR A 9 -23.19 13.69 -7.40
CA THR A 9 -22.31 12.69 -6.82
C THR A 9 -22.07 13.11 -5.37
N GLN A 10 -22.47 12.29 -4.39
CA GLN A 10 -22.17 12.61 -2.99
C GLN A 10 -20.65 12.76 -2.88
N ALA A 11 -20.19 14.00 -2.82
CA ALA A 11 -18.79 14.32 -2.58
C ALA A 11 -18.43 13.65 -1.25
N MET A 12 -17.28 12.97 -1.20
CA MET A 12 -16.80 12.45 0.08
C MET A 12 -16.69 13.64 1.03
N SER A 13 -17.47 13.62 2.11
CA SER A 13 -17.31 14.59 3.18
C SER A 13 -15.93 14.34 3.79
N CYS A 14 -15.04 15.31 3.62
CA CYS A 14 -13.65 15.26 4.07
C CYS A 14 -13.43 16.39 5.08
N THR A 15 -12.76 16.13 6.21
CA THR A 15 -12.30 17.19 7.12
C THR A 15 -11.04 17.87 6.57
N ASN A 16 -10.60 18.99 7.17
CA ASN A 16 -9.35 19.61 6.74
C ASN A 16 -8.14 18.73 7.10
N ASP A 17 -8.16 18.05 8.24
CA ASP A 17 -7.11 17.12 8.66
C ASP A 17 -7.01 15.90 7.73
N GLN A 18 -8.16 15.37 7.30
CA GLN A 18 -8.21 14.29 6.32
C GLN A 18 -7.69 14.72 4.94
N LEU A 19 -7.99 15.95 4.52
CA LEU A 19 -7.46 16.50 3.27
C LEU A 19 -5.94 16.68 3.36
N ASP A 20 -5.46 17.22 4.48
CA ASP A 20 -4.03 17.39 4.73
C ASP A 20 -3.30 16.04 4.74
N TYR A 21 -3.89 15.02 5.37
CA TYR A 21 -3.39 13.66 5.33
C TYR A 21 -3.31 13.10 3.91
N LEU A 22 -4.38 13.25 3.09
CA LEU A 22 -4.33 12.85 1.69
C LEU A 22 -3.24 13.59 0.92
N PHE A 23 -3.07 14.90 1.16
CA PHE A 23 -2.03 15.68 0.52
C PHE A 23 -0.62 15.19 0.88
N HIS A 24 -0.35 14.92 2.16
CA HIS A 24 0.94 14.41 2.64
C HIS A 24 1.19 12.93 2.33
N HIS A 25 0.19 12.16 1.94
CA HIS A 25 0.38 10.75 1.56
C HIS A 25 0.37 10.54 0.04
N LEU A 26 -0.54 11.20 -0.67
CA LEU A 26 -0.68 11.08 -2.12
C LEU A 26 0.33 11.95 -2.87
N ILE A 27 0.68 13.14 -2.36
CA ILE A 27 1.44 14.18 -3.08
C ILE A 27 2.84 14.36 -2.49
N LEU A 28 2.91 14.82 -1.26
CA LEU A 28 4.15 14.97 -0.51
C LEU A 28 4.49 13.67 0.24
N PRO A 29 5.70 13.53 0.80
CA PRO A 29 5.94 12.44 1.75
C PRO A 29 5.17 12.69 3.04
N SER A 30 4.79 11.60 3.70
CA SER A 30 4.20 11.66 5.04
C SER A 30 5.17 12.36 5.97
N LYS A 31 4.65 13.08 6.98
CA LYS A 31 5.39 13.91 7.94
C LYS A 31 5.77 15.32 7.45
N LEU A 32 5.41 16.30 8.27
CA LEU A 32 6.26 17.47 8.53
C LEU A 32 7.28 17.10 9.62
N LEU A 33 8.47 17.71 9.64
CA LEU A 33 9.54 17.41 10.60
C LEU A 33 9.01 17.38 12.06
N GLY A 34 9.03 16.20 12.69
CA GLY A 34 8.67 16.00 14.12
C GLY A 34 7.21 15.62 14.40
N HIS A 35 6.40 15.34 13.38
CA HIS A 35 5.01 14.89 13.54
C HIS A 35 4.81 13.44 13.09
N ASP A 36 4.11 12.64 13.90
CA ASP A 36 3.52 11.35 13.50
C ASP A 36 2.03 11.56 13.25
N ASP A 37 1.62 11.46 11.99
CA ASP A 37 0.24 11.56 11.53
C ASP A 37 -0.43 10.19 11.32
N THR A 38 0.28 9.10 11.69
CA THR A 38 -0.23 7.74 11.58
C THR A 38 -1.33 7.53 12.62
N SER A 39 -2.57 7.49 12.16
CA SER A 39 -3.72 7.12 12.98
C SER A 39 -4.60 6.15 12.21
N ALA A 40 -5.22 5.20 12.92
CA ALA A 40 -6.13 4.24 12.31
C ALA A 40 -7.23 4.93 11.50
N THR A 41 -7.76 6.06 12.01
CA THR A 41 -8.79 6.86 11.34
C THR A 41 -8.29 7.49 10.04
N SER A 42 -7.05 8.00 10.01
CA SER A 42 -6.47 8.60 8.80
C SER A 42 -6.13 7.53 7.75
N GLU A 43 -5.60 6.39 8.19
CA GLU A 43 -5.29 5.25 7.33
C GLU A 43 -6.57 4.67 6.71
N GLU A 44 -7.60 4.44 7.52
CA GLU A 44 -8.93 4.02 7.08
C GLU A 44 -9.51 5.01 6.06
N PHE A 45 -9.35 6.31 6.30
CA PHE A 45 -9.81 7.33 5.35
C PHE A 45 -9.08 7.25 4.00
N LEU A 46 -7.75 7.06 3.99
CA LEU A 46 -6.99 6.87 2.76
C LEU A 46 -7.41 5.61 2.00
N ILE A 47 -7.61 4.49 2.71
CA ILE A 47 -8.08 3.23 2.10
C ILE A 47 -9.46 3.44 1.48
N ASN A 48 -10.41 4.00 2.23
CA ASN A 48 -11.76 4.31 1.76
C ASN A 48 -11.75 5.27 0.57
N PHE A 49 -10.89 6.29 0.59
CA PHE A 49 -10.73 7.22 -0.53
C PHE A 49 -10.27 6.49 -1.80
N VAL A 50 -9.32 5.56 -1.69
CA VAL A 50 -8.86 4.73 -2.82
C VAL A 50 -9.96 3.79 -3.32
N ILE A 51 -10.66 3.09 -2.42
CA ILE A 51 -11.75 2.16 -2.77
C ILE A 51 -12.90 2.90 -3.48
N GLN A 52 -13.34 4.04 -2.94
CA GLN A 52 -14.40 4.84 -3.56
C GLN A 52 -13.96 5.42 -4.91
N SER A 53 -12.68 5.82 -5.01
CA SER A 53 -12.11 6.27 -6.28
C SER A 53 -12.05 5.15 -7.31
N LEU A 54 -11.73 3.92 -6.92
CA LEU A 54 -11.78 2.76 -7.81
C LEU A 54 -13.19 2.48 -8.30
N ALA A 55 -14.19 2.54 -7.42
CA ALA A 55 -15.60 2.35 -7.79
C ALA A 55 -16.05 3.37 -8.85
N ARG A 56 -15.76 4.66 -8.63
CA ARG A 56 -16.06 5.72 -9.61
C ARG A 56 -15.29 5.57 -10.92
N PHE A 57 -14.03 5.13 -10.83
CA PHE A 57 -13.21 4.89 -12.02
C PHE A 57 -13.78 3.74 -12.87
N ARG A 58 -14.34 2.70 -12.24
CA ARG A 58 -15.03 1.60 -12.92
C ARG A 58 -16.28 2.09 -13.65
N GLU A 59 -17.12 2.86 -12.97
CA GLU A 59 -18.36 3.40 -13.55
C GLU A 59 -18.08 4.26 -14.79
N SER A 60 -17.05 5.13 -14.74
CA SER A 60 -16.65 5.95 -15.89
C SER A 60 -15.98 5.17 -17.04
N SER A 61 -15.47 3.96 -16.78
CA SER A 61 -14.84 3.12 -17.81
C SER A 61 -15.88 2.29 -18.58
N ASP A 62 -16.95 1.86 -17.90
CA ASP A 62 -18.04 1.08 -18.51
C ASP A 62 -18.82 1.90 -19.57
N GLU A 63 -18.91 3.22 -19.45
CA GLU A 63 -19.54 4.10 -20.45
C GLU A 63 -18.76 4.21 -21.77
N ASN A 64 -17.44 3.99 -21.74
CA ASN A 64 -16.56 4.10 -22.91
C ASN A 64 -16.17 2.74 -23.52
N GLY A 65 -16.68 1.62 -22.98
CA GLY A 65 -16.37 0.27 -23.46
C GLY A 65 -14.93 -0.19 -23.22
N ASP A 66 -14.19 0.48 -22.33
CA ASP A 66 -12.81 0.15 -21.99
C ASP A 66 -12.77 -0.85 -20.81
N ALA A 67 -11.65 -1.59 -20.71
CA ALA A 67 -11.39 -2.69 -19.78
C ALA A 67 -11.95 -2.57 -18.35
N LYS A 68 -12.58 -3.64 -17.84
CA LYS A 68 -13.02 -3.71 -16.44
C LYS A 68 -11.82 -3.70 -15.49
N CYS A 69 -11.84 -2.76 -14.55
CA CYS A 69 -10.89 -2.73 -13.45
C CYS A 69 -11.18 -3.88 -12.45
N PRO A 70 -10.14 -4.51 -11.90
CA PRO A 70 -10.28 -5.54 -10.88
C PRO A 70 -10.88 -4.99 -9.58
N GLU A 71 -11.49 -5.89 -8.81
CA GLU A 71 -12.09 -5.60 -7.52
C GLU A 71 -11.05 -5.69 -6.39
N PHE A 72 -11.13 -4.75 -5.45
CA PHE A 72 -10.27 -4.67 -4.28
C PHE A 72 -11.11 -4.66 -3.01
N THR A 73 -10.69 -5.42 -2.01
CA THR A 73 -11.39 -5.58 -0.73
C THR A 73 -10.40 -5.60 0.43
N GLU A 74 -10.88 -5.26 1.62
CA GLU A 74 -10.10 -5.40 2.87
C GLU A 74 -10.03 -6.86 3.35
N GLU A 75 -10.97 -7.70 2.92
CA GLU A 75 -11.08 -9.11 3.29
C GLU A 75 -10.81 -10.03 2.09
N VAL A 76 -10.43 -11.29 2.35
CA VAL A 76 -10.27 -12.31 1.31
C VAL A 76 -11.62 -12.61 0.67
N SER A 77 -11.69 -12.35 -0.64
CA SER A 77 -12.88 -12.63 -1.44
C SER A 77 -12.76 -13.97 -2.16
N GLU A 78 -13.90 -14.68 -2.27
CA GLU A 78 -13.98 -15.96 -2.98
C GLU A 78 -13.99 -15.78 -4.51
N GLN A 79 -14.23 -14.56 -4.99
CA GLN A 79 -14.31 -14.22 -6.40
C GLN A 79 -12.91 -14.30 -7.05
N ALA A 80 -12.82 -15.06 -8.14
CA ALA A 80 -11.58 -15.13 -8.92
C ALA A 80 -11.21 -13.75 -9.47
N GLY A 81 -9.95 -13.34 -9.24
CA GLY A 81 -9.46 -12.02 -9.60
C GLY A 81 -9.61 -10.96 -8.50
N ALA A 82 -10.19 -11.32 -7.35
CA ALA A 82 -10.17 -10.45 -6.17
C ALA A 82 -8.79 -10.48 -5.49
N ALA A 83 -8.39 -9.31 -4.99
CA ALA A 83 -7.13 -9.09 -4.31
C ALA A 83 -7.37 -8.41 -2.96
N SER A 84 -6.78 -8.96 -1.90
CA SER A 84 -6.83 -8.41 -0.55
C SER A 84 -5.42 -8.02 -0.12
N MET A 85 -5.28 -6.87 0.51
CA MET A 85 -3.99 -6.32 0.92
C MET A 85 -3.95 -6.15 2.43
N TYR A 86 -2.84 -6.58 3.04
CA TYR A 86 -2.63 -6.51 4.49
C TYR A 86 -1.35 -5.72 4.77
N HIS A 87 -1.49 -4.68 5.60
CA HIS A 87 -0.37 -3.95 6.17
C HIS A 87 0.03 -4.61 7.48
N ILE A 88 1.15 -5.33 7.49
CA ILE A 88 1.71 -5.96 8.69
C ILE A 88 2.69 -4.96 9.31
N THR A 89 2.13 -3.96 9.99
CA THR A 89 2.80 -2.76 10.52
C THR A 89 4.06 -3.09 11.33
N GLU A 90 3.91 -3.91 12.37
CA GLU A 90 5.01 -4.25 13.28
C GLU A 90 6.15 -5.04 12.63
N GLN A 91 5.93 -5.63 11.46
CA GLN A 91 6.95 -6.35 10.69
C GLN A 91 7.39 -5.61 9.43
N ASN A 92 7.02 -4.34 9.24
CA ASN A 92 7.41 -3.53 8.09
C ASN A 92 7.15 -4.25 6.74
N ALA A 93 6.01 -4.94 6.63
CA ALA A 93 5.75 -5.80 5.49
C ALA A 93 4.32 -5.68 4.95
N GLY A 94 4.20 -5.84 3.64
CA GLY A 94 2.95 -6.00 2.93
C GLY A 94 2.71 -7.46 2.59
N LEU A 95 1.45 -7.87 2.67
CA LEU A 95 0.97 -9.14 2.16
C LEU A 95 -0.19 -8.87 1.18
N ILE A 96 -0.12 -9.45 -0.01
CA ILE A 96 -1.23 -9.49 -0.95
C ILE A 96 -1.69 -10.93 -1.09
N ILE A 97 -2.98 -11.16 -0.93
CA ILE A 97 -3.63 -12.45 -1.18
C ILE A 97 -4.49 -12.30 -2.42
N ASN A 98 -4.15 -13.03 -3.48
CA ASN A 98 -4.87 -13.02 -4.74
C ASN A 98 -5.62 -14.34 -4.93
N ARG A 99 -6.94 -14.26 -5.14
CA ARG A 99 -7.75 -15.43 -5.50
C ARG A 99 -7.55 -15.77 -6.98
N LEU A 100 -6.92 -16.90 -7.26
CA LEU A 100 -6.79 -17.47 -8.61
C LEU A 100 -8.00 -18.37 -8.92
N ARG A 101 -7.97 -19.14 -10.02
CA ARG A 101 -9.08 -20.05 -10.36
C ARG A 101 -9.19 -21.22 -9.38
N THR A 102 -8.08 -21.88 -9.09
CA THR A 102 -8.03 -23.14 -8.31
C THR A 102 -7.16 -23.04 -7.07
N SER A 103 -6.64 -21.85 -6.78
CA SER A 103 -5.63 -21.60 -5.76
C SER A 103 -5.67 -20.15 -5.26
N TYR A 104 -4.81 -19.85 -4.30
CA TYR A 104 -4.54 -18.52 -3.77
C TYR A 104 -3.05 -18.23 -3.89
N SER A 105 -2.69 -17.05 -4.36
CA SER A 105 -1.31 -16.55 -4.38
C SER A 105 -1.09 -15.63 -3.18
N PHE A 106 -0.03 -15.89 -2.42
CA PHE A 106 0.41 -15.12 -1.28
C PHE A 106 1.71 -14.42 -1.66
N GLU A 107 1.68 -13.09 -1.68
CA GLU A 107 2.78 -12.26 -2.13
C GLU A 107 3.25 -11.37 -0.99
N THR A 108 4.49 -11.52 -0.54
CA THR A 108 5.03 -10.74 0.58
C THR A 108 6.20 -9.86 0.16
N PHE A 109 6.31 -8.69 0.79
CA PHE A 109 7.38 -7.74 0.50
C PHE A 109 7.58 -6.73 1.64
N GLU A 110 8.78 -6.15 1.70
CA GLU A 110 9.14 -5.06 2.61
C GLU A 110 8.43 -3.75 2.20
N LEU A 111 7.94 -2.96 3.15
CA LEU A 111 7.30 -1.67 2.84
C LEU A 111 8.27 -0.48 2.96
N SER A 112 9.08 -0.43 4.00
CA SER A 112 10.04 0.65 4.23
C SER A 112 11.46 0.12 4.12
N PRO A 113 12.33 0.72 3.29
CA PRO A 113 13.72 0.31 3.23
C PRO A 113 14.49 0.85 4.44
N THR A 114 15.60 0.18 4.79
CA THR A 114 16.52 0.70 5.80
C THR A 114 17.04 2.11 5.47
N ASN A 115 17.34 2.90 6.50
CA ASN A 115 17.97 4.22 6.38
C ASN A 115 19.27 4.16 5.58
N ARG A 116 20.04 3.09 5.78
CA ARG A 116 21.27 2.86 5.01
C ARG A 116 20.97 2.71 3.51
N ALA A 117 19.97 1.92 3.14
CA ALA A 117 19.59 1.74 1.73
C ALA A 117 19.09 3.06 1.11
N ALA A 118 18.31 3.85 1.86
CA ALA A 118 17.88 5.18 1.45
C ALA A 118 19.08 6.12 1.22
N MET A 119 20.01 6.19 2.17
CA MET A 119 21.12 7.16 2.16
C MET A 119 22.26 6.84 1.21
N THR A 120 22.52 5.55 0.97
CA THR A 120 23.60 5.12 0.07
C THR A 120 23.19 5.18 -1.39
N THR A 121 21.89 5.22 -1.68
CA THR A 121 21.40 5.29 -3.05
C THR A 121 21.56 6.69 -3.63
N LYS A 122 22.33 6.81 -4.72
CA LYS A 122 22.35 8.02 -5.54
C LYS A 122 21.10 8.08 -6.41
N GLY A 123 20.24 9.06 -6.19
CA GLY A 123 19.01 9.24 -6.97
C GLY A 123 17.82 8.51 -6.33
N ARG A 124 17.08 7.70 -7.11
CA ARG A 124 15.90 6.98 -6.61
C ARG A 124 16.24 5.52 -6.33
N LEU A 125 15.86 5.03 -5.17
CA LEU A 125 16.00 3.61 -4.81
C LEU A 125 15.04 2.78 -5.68
N ILE A 126 15.58 1.80 -6.39
CA ILE A 126 14.82 0.86 -7.21
C ILE A 126 14.53 -0.36 -6.36
N ARG A 127 13.25 -0.70 -6.22
CA ARG A 127 12.76 -1.84 -5.44
C ARG A 127 11.84 -2.68 -6.29
N GLU A 128 11.92 -4.00 -6.13
CA GLU A 128 11.10 -4.97 -6.85
C GLU A 128 10.03 -5.55 -5.93
N PHE A 129 8.83 -5.77 -6.47
CA PHE A 129 7.68 -6.26 -5.71
C PHE A 129 6.88 -7.30 -6.50
N PRO A 130 6.43 -8.40 -5.87
CA PRO A 130 6.71 -8.79 -4.48
C PRO A 130 8.13 -9.34 -4.30
N ALA A 131 8.56 -9.53 -3.07
CA ALA A 131 9.85 -10.15 -2.75
C ALA A 131 9.75 -11.68 -2.79
N THR A 132 8.64 -12.24 -2.28
CA THR A 132 8.34 -13.66 -2.35
C THR A 132 6.90 -13.90 -2.78
N ALA A 133 6.68 -15.09 -3.34
CA ALA A 133 5.36 -15.55 -3.75
C ALA A 133 5.20 -17.05 -3.49
N THR A 134 4.04 -17.43 -2.95
CA THR A 134 3.68 -18.81 -2.67
C THR A 134 2.24 -19.07 -3.11
N GLU A 135 2.01 -20.13 -3.86
CA GLU A 135 0.68 -20.56 -4.28
C GLU A 135 0.20 -21.74 -3.43
N ILE A 136 -1.01 -21.63 -2.88
CA ILE A 136 -1.68 -22.67 -2.08
C ILE A 136 -2.98 -23.06 -2.78
N SER A 137 -3.27 -24.37 -2.85
CA SER A 137 -4.50 -24.84 -3.49
C SER A 137 -5.74 -24.32 -2.75
N ALA A 138 -6.85 -24.11 -3.47
CA ALA A 138 -8.09 -23.66 -2.82
C ALA A 138 -8.59 -24.69 -1.79
N LYS A 139 -8.32 -25.97 -2.01
CA LYS A 139 -8.64 -27.05 -1.07
C LYS A 139 -7.91 -26.86 0.26
N ASP A 140 -6.61 -26.61 0.21
CA ASP A 140 -5.78 -26.50 1.42
C ASP A 140 -6.00 -25.15 2.12
N PHE A 141 -6.19 -24.07 1.35
CA PHE A 141 -6.51 -22.75 1.92
C PHE A 141 -7.89 -22.71 2.59
N ASN A 142 -8.89 -23.40 2.03
CA ASN A 142 -10.24 -23.42 2.59
C ASN A 142 -10.39 -24.42 3.76
N ASP A 143 -9.31 -25.09 4.17
CA ASP A 143 -9.30 -25.82 5.44
C ASP A 143 -9.44 -24.82 6.59
N SER A 144 -10.47 -25.00 7.42
CA SER A 144 -10.78 -24.06 8.50
C SER A 144 -9.67 -23.97 9.55
N SER A 145 -8.95 -25.06 9.79
CA SER A 145 -7.84 -25.08 10.75
C SER A 145 -6.65 -24.29 10.18
N PHE A 146 -6.37 -24.43 8.89
CA PHE A 146 -5.37 -23.62 8.21
C PHE A 146 -5.70 -22.12 8.30
N GLN A 147 -6.94 -21.72 7.98
CA GLN A 147 -7.36 -20.31 8.04
C GLN A 147 -7.27 -19.75 9.45
N GLU A 148 -7.67 -20.53 10.47
CA GLU A 148 -7.58 -20.13 11.87
C GLU A 148 -6.13 -19.88 12.30
N VAL A 149 -5.21 -20.80 11.94
CA VAL A 149 -3.78 -20.65 12.25
C VAL A 149 -3.18 -19.46 11.50
N LEU A 150 -3.52 -19.29 10.23
CA LEU A 150 -3.05 -18.16 9.42
C LEU A 150 -3.53 -16.83 10.00
N ALA A 151 -4.82 -16.70 10.31
CA ALA A 151 -5.40 -15.50 10.90
C ALA A 151 -4.74 -15.14 12.23
N LYS A 152 -4.60 -16.12 13.15
CA LYS A 152 -3.91 -15.92 14.42
C LYS A 152 -2.45 -15.48 14.23
N THR A 153 -1.77 -16.08 13.26
CA THR A 153 -0.39 -15.73 12.91
C THR A 153 -0.30 -14.28 12.44
N LEU A 154 -1.16 -13.87 11.49
CA LEU A 154 -1.19 -12.52 10.94
C LEU A 154 -1.54 -11.46 12.00
N VAL A 155 -2.54 -11.71 12.84
CA VAL A 155 -2.92 -10.82 13.95
C VAL A 155 -1.78 -10.64 14.94
N LYS A 156 -1.05 -11.72 15.24
CA LYS A 156 0.12 -11.66 16.12
C LYS A 156 1.25 -10.87 15.48
N MET A 157 1.55 -11.12 14.21
CA MET A 157 2.58 -10.40 13.47
C MET A 157 2.25 -8.91 13.32
N SER A 158 0.98 -8.51 13.23
CA SER A 158 0.60 -7.11 13.05
C SER A 158 0.69 -6.25 14.30
N HIS A 159 0.84 -6.83 15.51
CA HIS A 159 0.90 -6.07 16.76
C HIS A 159 2.08 -6.44 17.67
N GLN A 160 2.78 -7.54 17.42
CA GLN A 160 3.90 -7.97 18.24
C GLN A 160 5.25 -7.69 17.55
N ALA A 161 5.99 -6.71 18.06
CA ALA A 161 7.39 -6.51 17.70
C ALA A 161 8.26 -7.72 18.07
N VAL A 162 9.23 -8.05 17.23
CA VAL A 162 10.25 -9.07 17.48
C VAL A 162 11.60 -8.40 17.72
N ALA A 163 12.14 -8.53 18.93
CA ALA A 163 13.33 -7.80 19.37
C ALA A 163 14.59 -8.09 18.52
N GLU A 164 14.68 -9.27 17.93
CA GLU A 164 15.76 -9.69 17.03
C GLU A 164 15.68 -9.02 15.65
N MET A 165 14.50 -8.56 15.26
CA MET A 165 14.24 -7.86 13.99
C MET A 165 14.32 -6.35 14.13
N GLN A 166 14.45 -5.86 15.37
CA GLN A 166 14.70 -4.45 15.61
C GLN A 166 16.16 -4.13 15.28
N PRO A 167 16.42 -3.06 14.52
CA PRO A 167 17.77 -2.63 14.21
C PRO A 167 18.52 -2.32 15.51
N LYS A 168 19.82 -2.65 15.54
CA LYS A 168 20.67 -2.44 16.73
C LYS A 168 21.91 -1.65 16.35
N VAL A 169 22.19 -0.60 17.12
CA VAL A 169 23.41 0.21 17.01
C VAL A 169 24.34 -0.02 18.18
N ARG A 170 25.64 -0.06 17.89
CA ARG A 170 26.66 -0.08 18.94
C ARG A 170 26.88 1.35 19.45
N LYS A 171 26.42 1.64 20.67
CA LYS A 171 26.73 2.89 21.39
C LYS A 171 27.52 2.55 22.65
N ALA A 172 28.59 3.30 22.93
CA ALA A 172 29.44 3.08 24.11
C ALA A 172 29.86 1.61 24.31
N GLN A 173 30.23 0.92 23.23
CA GLN A 173 30.60 -0.51 23.18
C GLN A 173 29.47 -1.52 23.48
N GLN A 174 28.23 -1.08 23.73
CA GLN A 174 27.05 -1.93 23.94
C GLN A 174 26.08 -1.83 22.76
N MET A 175 25.30 -2.89 22.51
CA MET A 175 24.27 -2.90 21.48
C MET A 175 22.97 -2.34 22.07
N HIS A 176 22.46 -1.28 21.46
CA HIS A 176 21.19 -0.64 21.80
C HIS A 176 20.25 -0.73 20.60
N ASN A 177 18.94 -0.75 20.83
CA ASN A 177 17.98 -0.63 19.74
C ASN A 177 18.18 0.71 19.04
N GLU A 178 18.18 0.68 17.71
CA GLU A 178 18.18 1.84 16.85
C GLU A 178 16.74 2.18 16.48
N ASP A 179 16.03 2.86 17.37
CA ASP A 179 14.61 3.18 17.18
C ASP A 179 14.30 4.04 15.92
N ARG A 180 15.33 4.41 15.15
CA ARG A 180 15.24 5.26 13.94
C ARG A 180 15.28 4.49 12.63
N ASP A 181 15.72 3.24 12.63
CA ASP A 181 15.79 2.42 11.41
C ASP A 181 14.59 1.47 11.35
N THR A 182 14.38 0.85 10.19
CA THR A 182 13.17 0.07 9.93
C THR A 182 13.29 -1.36 10.46
N THR A 183 12.20 -1.92 11.00
CA THR A 183 12.12 -3.34 11.34
C THR A 183 12.48 -4.21 10.13
N ASP A 184 13.31 -5.23 10.36
CA ASP A 184 13.63 -6.23 9.35
C ASP A 184 12.38 -7.08 9.02
N PRO A 185 11.95 -7.16 7.74
CA PRO A 185 10.69 -7.80 7.34
C PRO A 185 10.72 -9.33 7.34
N ARG A 186 11.81 -9.97 7.81
CA ARG A 186 12.00 -11.44 7.73
C ARG A 186 10.94 -12.27 8.44
N ILE A 187 10.23 -11.72 9.42
CA ILE A 187 9.09 -12.42 10.05
C ILE A 187 7.98 -12.71 9.03
N VAL A 188 7.79 -11.82 8.05
CA VAL A 188 6.80 -12.01 6.99
C VAL A 188 7.46 -12.60 5.74
N THR A 189 8.56 -12.01 5.30
CA THR A 189 9.22 -12.40 4.04
C THR A 189 9.94 -13.74 4.10
N GLU A 190 10.34 -14.21 5.28
CA GLU A 190 10.98 -15.53 5.46
C GLU A 190 10.13 -16.49 6.31
N LEU A 191 9.76 -16.12 7.54
CA LEU A 191 9.07 -17.04 8.46
C LEU A 191 7.65 -17.36 7.97
N LEU A 192 6.80 -16.36 7.72
CA LEU A 192 5.46 -16.59 7.15
C LEU A 192 5.55 -17.27 5.78
N THR A 193 6.47 -16.83 4.93
CA THR A 193 6.69 -17.48 3.61
C THR A 193 7.05 -18.96 3.76
N SER A 194 7.88 -19.33 4.73
CA SER A 194 8.25 -20.72 5.00
C SER A 194 7.06 -21.53 5.52
N PHE A 195 6.25 -20.95 6.41
CA PHE A 195 4.99 -21.55 6.85
C PHE A 195 4.05 -21.82 5.67
N LEU A 196 3.83 -20.83 4.79
CA LEU A 196 2.97 -20.97 3.61
C LEU A 196 3.48 -22.02 2.63
N ARG A 197 4.81 -22.12 2.44
CA ARG A 197 5.44 -23.14 1.60
C ARG A 197 5.25 -24.56 2.14
N GLY A 198 4.96 -24.74 3.43
CA GLY A 198 4.59 -26.05 3.98
C GLY A 198 3.26 -26.57 3.43
N ALA A 199 2.36 -25.67 3.02
CA ALA A 199 1.03 -25.99 2.48
C ALA A 199 0.89 -25.69 0.97
N GLY A 200 1.95 -25.23 0.32
CA GLY A 200 1.92 -24.72 -1.04
C GLY A 200 3.25 -24.86 -1.76
N THR A 201 3.39 -24.13 -2.86
CA THR A 201 4.62 -24.15 -3.67
C THR A 201 5.09 -22.73 -3.98
N PRO A 202 6.40 -22.48 -4.12
CA PRO A 202 6.89 -21.19 -4.59
C PRO A 202 6.30 -20.87 -5.97
N ALA A 203 5.77 -19.66 -6.12
CA ALA A 203 5.20 -19.20 -7.38
C ALA A 203 6.15 -18.22 -8.07
N GLU A 204 6.27 -18.34 -9.40
CA GLU A 204 6.93 -17.33 -10.19
C GLU A 204 5.93 -16.23 -10.54
N ILE A 205 6.26 -14.99 -10.19
CA ILE A 205 5.35 -13.87 -10.36
C ILE A 205 6.06 -12.75 -11.10
N LYS A 206 5.35 -12.16 -12.08
CA LYS A 206 5.81 -10.96 -12.78
C LYS A 206 5.87 -9.79 -11.80
N ALA A 207 7.08 -9.51 -11.33
CA ALA A 207 7.35 -8.41 -10.42
C ALA A 207 7.14 -7.06 -11.09
N VAL A 208 6.89 -6.03 -10.28
CA VAL A 208 6.94 -4.63 -10.69
C VAL A 208 8.10 -3.94 -9.99
N GLN A 209 8.75 -3.06 -10.74
CA GLN A 209 9.78 -2.18 -10.20
C GLN A 209 9.16 -0.83 -9.83
N LYS A 210 9.40 -0.36 -8.61
CA LYS A 210 9.09 1.01 -8.21
C LYS A 210 10.40 1.76 -7.91
N ARG A 211 10.40 3.04 -8.26
CA ARG A 211 11.41 4.00 -7.84
C ARG A 211 10.89 4.73 -6.61
N THR A 212 11.35 4.34 -5.41
CA THR A 212 10.98 4.99 -4.15
C THR A 212 11.92 6.17 -3.88
N ARG A 213 11.37 7.20 -3.23
CA ARG A 213 12.09 8.39 -2.80
C ARG A 213 11.96 8.45 -1.28
N GLU A 214 13.04 8.12 -0.60
CA GLU A 214 13.18 8.25 0.85
C GLU A 214 14.26 9.32 1.11
N GLU A 215 14.04 10.20 2.08
CA GLU A 215 15.02 11.22 2.47
C GLU A 215 15.31 11.10 3.96
N VAL A 216 16.58 11.10 4.36
CA VAL A 216 16.93 11.19 5.78
C VAL A 216 17.53 12.55 6.02
N SER A 217 16.82 13.41 6.73
CA SER A 217 17.37 14.69 7.20
C SER A 217 18.28 14.42 8.40
N TRP A 218 19.55 14.82 8.28
CA TRP A 218 20.56 14.68 9.34
C TRP A 218 20.50 15.84 10.37
N ASN A 219 19.88 16.97 10.00
CA ASN A 219 19.97 18.19 10.79
C ASN A 219 18.88 18.24 11.88
N ASN A 220 19.19 17.72 13.07
CA ASN A 220 18.38 17.81 14.28
C ASN A 220 16.95 17.24 14.23
N SER A 221 16.56 16.53 13.16
CA SER A 221 15.34 15.73 13.14
C SER A 221 15.59 14.37 13.78
N LYS A 222 14.73 13.99 14.74
CA LYS A 222 14.82 12.70 15.41
C LYS A 222 14.52 11.53 14.48
N ASP A 223 13.74 11.76 13.41
CA ASP A 223 13.19 10.72 12.54
C ASP A 223 13.52 10.97 11.05
N PRO A 224 13.78 9.91 10.27
CA PRO A 224 13.94 10.00 8.82
C PRO A 224 12.63 10.42 8.13
N TRP A 225 12.74 11.15 7.02
CA TRP A 225 11.60 11.56 6.19
C TRP A 225 11.24 10.44 5.20
N THR A 226 10.45 9.50 5.70
CA THR A 226 10.02 8.32 4.94
C THR A 226 8.66 8.52 4.30
N ARG A 227 8.44 7.89 3.15
CA ARG A 227 7.11 7.78 2.53
C ARG A 227 6.25 6.79 3.32
N SER A 228 4.94 7.00 3.29
CA SER A 228 3.97 6.14 3.97
C SER A 228 4.06 4.67 3.49
N PRO A 229 4.29 3.72 4.42
CA PRO A 229 4.32 2.28 4.11
C PRO A 229 2.98 1.78 3.54
N LEU A 230 1.87 2.21 4.14
CA LEU A 230 0.51 1.90 3.66
C LEU A 230 0.29 2.41 2.24
N TRP A 231 0.74 3.63 1.93
CA TRP A 231 0.61 4.16 0.57
C TRP A 231 1.43 3.36 -0.45
N LEU A 232 2.62 2.88 -0.06
CA LEU A 232 3.38 1.99 -0.93
C LEU A 232 2.65 0.67 -1.17
N LEU A 233 2.09 0.05 -0.12
CA LEU A 233 1.28 -1.16 -0.22
C LEU A 233 0.15 -0.98 -1.24
N LEU A 234 -0.66 0.07 -1.08
CA LEU A 234 -1.76 0.40 -1.99
C LEU A 234 -1.26 0.55 -3.43
N ARG A 235 -0.21 1.34 -3.67
CA ARG A 235 0.31 1.54 -5.03
C ARG A 235 0.91 0.29 -5.66
N VAL A 236 1.51 -0.59 -4.87
CA VAL A 236 2.07 -1.87 -5.36
C VAL A 236 0.91 -2.79 -5.70
N GLY A 237 -0.03 -3.02 -4.77
CA GLY A 237 -1.16 -3.90 -5.01
C GLY A 237 -2.04 -3.43 -6.16
N LEU A 238 -2.37 -2.13 -6.23
CA LEU A 238 -3.08 -1.54 -7.37
C LEU A 238 -2.40 -1.84 -8.71
N GLN A 239 -1.08 -1.61 -8.78
CA GLN A 239 -0.32 -1.86 -10.01
C GLN A 239 -0.27 -3.34 -10.36
N LEU A 240 -0.03 -4.21 -9.37
CA LEU A 240 0.06 -5.65 -9.59
C LEU A 240 -1.26 -6.21 -10.10
N THR A 241 -2.36 -5.91 -9.40
CA THR A 241 -3.68 -6.43 -9.74
C THR A 241 -4.13 -5.87 -11.09
N MET A 242 -3.99 -4.57 -11.36
CA MET A 242 -4.36 -4.00 -12.67
C MET A 242 -3.48 -4.51 -13.80
N ALA A 243 -2.17 -4.66 -13.60
CA ALA A 243 -1.29 -5.12 -14.68
C ALA A 243 -1.42 -6.62 -15.00
N ARG A 244 -1.96 -7.41 -14.07
CA ARG A 244 -2.14 -8.86 -14.22
C ARG A 244 -3.58 -9.26 -14.54
N HIS A 245 -4.54 -8.36 -14.37
CA HIS A 245 -5.93 -8.61 -14.74
C HIS A 245 -6.03 -8.86 -16.26
N PRO A 246 -6.83 -9.82 -16.75
CA PRO A 246 -6.91 -10.15 -18.18
C PRO A 246 -7.28 -8.98 -19.09
N GLN A 247 -8.04 -8.02 -18.57
CA GLN A 247 -8.40 -6.80 -19.28
C GLN A 247 -7.56 -5.60 -18.84
N GLY A 248 -6.76 -5.73 -17.78
CA GLY A 248 -6.00 -4.62 -17.23
C GLY A 248 -4.68 -4.37 -17.95
N SER A 249 -4.01 -3.27 -17.59
CA SER A 249 -2.73 -2.87 -18.17
C SER A 249 -1.95 -1.95 -17.24
N GLN A 250 -0.67 -1.73 -17.54
CA GLN A 250 0.15 -0.72 -16.84
C GLN A 250 -0.37 0.70 -17.11
N GLU A 251 -0.93 0.92 -18.29
CA GLU A 251 -1.57 2.16 -18.71
C GLU A 251 -2.84 2.40 -17.90
N LEU A 252 -3.64 1.36 -17.64
CA LEU A 252 -4.83 1.45 -16.79
C LEU A 252 -4.47 1.88 -15.37
N TYR A 253 -3.40 1.30 -14.80
CA TYR A 253 -2.87 1.73 -13.51
C TYR A 253 -2.48 3.23 -13.53
N LYS A 254 -1.77 3.70 -14.55
CA LYS A 254 -1.38 5.12 -14.66
C LYS A 254 -2.60 6.04 -14.79
N ARG A 255 -3.59 5.66 -15.61
CA ARG A 255 -4.86 6.40 -15.75
C ARG A 255 -5.59 6.50 -14.42
N PHE A 256 -5.69 5.39 -13.69
CA PHE A 256 -6.28 5.38 -12.36
C PHE A 256 -5.52 6.29 -11.38
N MET A 257 -4.19 6.26 -11.37
CA MET A 257 -3.40 7.13 -10.49
C MET A 257 -3.64 8.62 -10.78
N ALA A 258 -3.73 9.02 -12.05
CA ALA A 258 -4.07 10.39 -12.44
C ALA A 258 -5.49 10.76 -11.98
N PHE A 259 -6.46 9.86 -12.18
CA PHE A 259 -7.84 10.04 -11.74
C PHE A 259 -7.97 10.17 -10.21
N LEU A 260 -7.26 9.35 -9.45
CA LEU A 260 -7.22 9.39 -7.99
C LEU A 260 -6.69 10.74 -7.48
N ILE A 261 -5.59 11.23 -8.07
CA ILE A 261 -5.01 12.54 -7.69
C ILE A 261 -5.94 13.68 -8.10
N ALA A 262 -6.59 13.60 -9.27
CA ALA A 262 -7.56 14.58 -9.72
C ALA A 262 -8.78 14.67 -8.78
N GLN A 263 -9.25 13.54 -8.25
CA GLN A 263 -10.32 13.55 -7.23
C GLN A 263 -9.87 14.22 -5.93
N ALA A 264 -8.64 13.95 -5.47
CA ALA A 264 -8.10 14.62 -4.29
C ALA A 264 -8.00 16.15 -4.52
N LEU A 265 -7.57 16.56 -5.72
CA LEU A 265 -7.48 17.96 -6.11
C LEU A 265 -8.86 18.64 -6.14
N GLN A 266 -9.89 17.96 -6.63
CA GLN A 266 -11.25 18.49 -6.62
C GLN A 266 -11.74 18.76 -5.19
N ILE A 267 -11.54 17.80 -4.28
CA ILE A 267 -11.88 17.96 -2.85
C ILE A 267 -11.09 19.13 -2.24
N ALA A 268 -9.82 19.28 -2.60
CA ALA A 268 -8.99 20.39 -2.14
C ALA A 268 -9.59 21.73 -2.59
N CYS A 269 -9.92 21.89 -3.88
CA CYS A 269 -10.49 23.11 -4.45
C CYS A 269 -11.78 23.54 -3.76
N ASP A 270 -12.65 22.59 -3.40
CA ASP A 270 -13.92 22.88 -2.70
C ASP A 270 -13.71 23.45 -1.29
N LYS A 271 -12.51 23.28 -0.71
CA LYS A 271 -12.14 23.75 0.64
C LYS A 271 -11.28 25.02 0.66
N SER A 272 -11.11 25.70 -0.48
CA SER A 272 -10.29 26.92 -0.61
C SER A 272 -8.84 26.71 -0.12
N PRO A 273 -8.05 25.85 -0.78
CA PRO A 273 -6.72 25.47 -0.33
C PRO A 273 -5.70 26.57 -0.67
N SER A 274 -4.47 26.46 -0.14
CA SER A 274 -3.39 27.38 -0.53
C SER A 274 -3.05 27.22 -2.01
N SER A 275 -2.64 28.31 -2.66
CA SER A 275 -2.19 28.27 -4.06
C SER A 275 -1.02 27.30 -4.27
N GLU A 276 -0.19 27.10 -3.24
CA GLU A 276 0.92 26.15 -3.25
C GLU A 276 0.43 24.69 -3.29
N MET A 277 -0.57 24.34 -2.48
CA MET A 277 -1.18 23.01 -2.48
C MET A 277 -1.75 22.67 -3.87
N ILE A 278 -2.52 23.58 -4.48
CA ILE A 278 -3.07 23.39 -5.83
C ILE A 278 -1.95 23.17 -6.85
N HIS A 279 -0.90 24.00 -6.80
CA HIS A 279 0.22 23.91 -7.73
C HIS A 279 0.95 22.57 -7.62
N LEU A 280 1.22 22.11 -6.39
CA LEU A 280 1.88 20.83 -6.13
C LEU A 280 1.04 19.62 -6.56
N MET A 281 -0.28 19.67 -6.33
CA MET A 281 -1.20 18.62 -6.77
C MET A 281 -1.29 18.56 -8.30
N THR A 282 -1.42 19.71 -8.96
CA THR A 282 -1.51 19.81 -10.42
C THR A 282 -0.25 19.32 -11.10
N THR A 283 0.93 19.63 -10.55
CA THR A 283 2.22 19.18 -11.10
C THR A 283 2.42 17.67 -11.02
N LYS A 284 1.64 16.97 -10.17
CA LYS A 284 1.75 15.52 -9.97
C LYS A 284 0.86 14.70 -10.91
N ILE A 285 -0.13 15.34 -11.54
CA ILE A 285 -0.99 14.75 -12.58
C ILE A 285 -0.21 14.70 -13.89
#